data_AF-A0A3M3VVQ8-F1
#
_entry.id   AF-A0A3M3VVQ8-F1
#
_cell.length_a   1.000
_cell.length_b   1.000
_cell.length_c   1.000
_cell.angle_alpha   90.00
_cell.angle_beta   90.00
_cell.angle_gamma   90.00
#
_symmetry.space_group_name_H-M   'P 1'
#
loop_
_entity.id
_entity.type
_entity.pdbx_description
1 polymer ?
#
loop_
_entity_poly.entity_id
_entity_poly.type
_entity_poly.pdbx_seq_one_letter_code
_entity_poly.pdbx_strand_id
1 'polypeptide(L)'
;MLPTIRLMTCALLFLLPGLGHASQCPDWPAAKARSEVTNLQQQMAAWNDSYHRQGISHIPDELYDQARQKLNLWRSCFAVPPPRPIR
;
A
#
# COMPACT_ATOMS: atom_id res chain seq x y z
N MET A 1 -25.56 -37.60 -4.29
CA MET A 1 -26.00 -36.39 -3.56
C MET A 1 -24.83 -35.52 -3.03
N LEU A 2 -23.58 -36.02 -2.99
CA LEU A 2 -22.40 -35.24 -2.54
C LEU A 2 -21.75 -34.24 -3.55
N PRO A 3 -21.94 -34.29 -4.89
CA PRO A 3 -21.16 -33.42 -5.78
C PRO A 3 -21.68 -31.97 -5.84
N THR A 4 -22.95 -31.74 -5.54
CA THR A 4 -23.57 -30.39 -5.53
C THR A 4 -23.11 -29.54 -4.35
N ILE A 5 -22.73 -30.16 -3.23
CA ILE A 5 -22.25 -29.46 -2.02
C ILE A 5 -20.88 -28.81 -2.26
N ARG A 6 -20.03 -29.41 -3.11
CA ARG A 6 -18.70 -28.86 -3.45
C ARG A 6 -18.75 -27.68 -4.43
N LEU A 7 -19.76 -27.64 -5.31
CA LEU A 7 -19.97 -26.51 -6.21
C LEU A 7 -20.50 -25.27 -5.45
N MET A 8 -21.34 -25.46 -4.43
CA MET A 8 -21.85 -24.34 -3.62
C MET A 8 -20.79 -23.72 -2.69
N THR A 9 -19.79 -24.47 -2.26
CA THR A 9 -18.73 -23.94 -1.37
C THR A 9 -17.74 -23.03 -2.09
N CYS A 10 -17.49 -23.24 -3.38
CA CYS A 10 -16.66 -22.32 -4.17
C CYS A 10 -17.34 -20.98 -4.45
N ALA A 11 -18.68 -20.94 -4.51
CA ALA A 11 -19.42 -19.71 -4.82
C ALA A 11 -19.48 -18.73 -3.63
N LEU A 12 -19.36 -19.20 -2.39
CA LEU A 12 -19.55 -18.37 -1.20
C LEU A 12 -18.31 -17.54 -0.81
N LEU A 13 -17.13 -17.89 -1.33
CA LEU A 13 -15.87 -17.15 -1.07
C LEU A 13 -15.68 -15.91 -1.96
N PHE A 14 -16.45 -15.77 -3.05
CA PHE A 14 -16.41 -14.60 -3.92
C PHE A 14 -17.27 -13.42 -3.42
N LEU A 15 -17.97 -13.60 -2.30
CA LEU A 15 -18.95 -12.65 -1.74
C LEU A 15 -18.49 -12.02 -0.43
N LEU A 16 -17.19 -12.06 -0.12
CA LEU A 16 -16.63 -11.07 0.80
C LEU A 16 -16.32 -9.83 -0.03
N PRO A 17 -17.17 -8.78 -0.04
CA PRO A 17 -16.67 -7.46 -0.42
C PRO A 17 -15.48 -7.21 0.49
N GLY A 18 -14.30 -7.06 -0.11
CA GLY A 18 -13.11 -6.67 0.62
C GLY A 18 -13.51 -5.46 1.44
N LEU A 19 -13.50 -5.60 2.77
CA LEU A 19 -13.69 -4.48 3.68
C LEU A 19 -12.60 -3.50 3.28
N GLY A 20 -12.99 -2.50 2.49
CA GLY A 20 -12.18 -1.34 2.22
C GLY A 20 -11.97 -0.71 3.58
N HIS A 21 -10.88 -1.07 4.24
CA HIS A 21 -10.48 -0.46 5.47
C HIS A 21 -10.18 0.98 5.09
N ALA A 22 -11.17 1.86 5.23
CA ALA A 22 -10.94 3.29 5.29
C ALA A 22 -10.02 3.47 6.48
N SER A 23 -8.73 3.44 6.20
CA SER A 23 -7.69 3.54 7.20
C SER A 23 -7.78 4.97 7.68
N GLN A 24 -8.25 5.12 8.92
CA GLN A 24 -8.44 6.43 9.52
C GLN A 24 -7.09 7.16 9.54
N CYS A 25 -7.12 8.47 9.30
CA CYS A 25 -5.92 9.29 9.41
C CYS A 25 -5.35 9.16 10.82
N PRO A 26 -4.06 8.81 10.98
CA PRO A 26 -3.46 8.75 12.31
C PRO A 26 -3.51 10.12 12.99
N ASP A 27 -3.84 10.17 14.27
CA ASP A 27 -3.79 11.39 15.09
C ASP A 27 -2.34 11.70 15.50
N TRP A 28 -1.55 12.16 14.53
CA TRP A 28 -0.13 12.45 14.71
C TRP A 28 0.16 13.96 14.72
N PRO A 29 1.10 14.41 15.56
CA PRO A 29 1.67 15.74 15.42
C PRO A 29 2.29 15.94 14.03
N ALA A 30 2.18 17.16 13.49
CA ALA A 30 2.64 17.47 12.13
C ALA A 30 4.13 17.12 11.89
N ALA A 31 4.98 17.28 12.90
CA ALA A 31 6.40 16.89 12.81
C ALA A 31 6.57 15.38 12.58
N LYS A 32 5.82 14.55 13.32
CA LYS A 32 5.82 13.09 13.15
C LYS A 32 5.28 12.70 11.78
N ALA A 33 4.15 13.27 11.37
CA ALA A 33 3.57 13.01 10.06
C ALA A 33 4.55 13.27 8.91
N ARG A 34 5.26 14.42 8.94
CA ARG A 34 6.29 14.74 7.94
C ARG A 34 7.45 13.73 7.95
N SER A 35 7.91 13.34 9.14
CA SER A 35 8.99 12.37 9.30
C SER A 35 8.61 11.01 8.70
N GLU A 36 7.42 10.51 9.02
CA GLU A 36 6.91 9.20 8.56
C GLU A 36 6.69 9.18 7.05
N VAL A 37 6.09 10.24 6.49
CA VAL A 37 5.93 10.41 5.03
C VAL A 37 7.30 10.44 4.33
N THR A 38 8.25 11.18 4.88
CA THR A 38 9.61 11.30 4.30
C THR A 38 10.35 9.98 4.34
N ASN A 39 10.29 9.27 5.48
CA ASN A 39 10.95 7.98 5.66
C ASN A 39 10.42 6.94 4.67
N LEU A 40 9.10 6.78 4.58
CA LEU A 40 8.48 5.83 3.67
C LEU A 40 8.82 6.16 2.20
N GLN A 41 8.82 7.45 1.84
CA GLN A 41 9.19 7.88 0.50
C GLN A 41 10.66 7.55 0.16
N GLN A 42 11.59 7.74 1.10
CA GLN A 42 12.99 7.40 0.91
C GLN A 42 13.19 5.89 0.76
N GLN A 43 12.50 5.10 1.57
CA GLN A 43 12.54 3.65 1.49
C GLN A 43 12.04 3.14 0.13
N MET A 44 10.90 3.66 -0.34
CA MET A 44 10.37 3.32 -1.65
C MET A 44 11.32 3.75 -2.78
N ALA A 45 12.00 4.89 -2.66
CA ALA A 45 12.99 5.32 -3.63
C ALA A 45 14.16 4.33 -3.72
N ALA A 46 14.68 3.84 -2.58
CA ALA A 46 15.75 2.84 -2.55
C ALA A 46 15.32 1.50 -3.16
N TRP A 47 14.07 1.06 -2.95
CA TRP A 47 13.55 -0.14 -3.58
C TRP A 47 13.40 0.01 -5.10
N ASN A 48 12.81 1.12 -5.56
CA ASN A 48 12.70 1.43 -6.99
C ASN A 48 14.07 1.44 -7.67
N ASP A 49 15.05 2.02 -6.98
CA ASP A 49 16.42 2.13 -7.46
C ASP A 49 17.05 0.77 -7.73
N SER A 50 16.97 -0.12 -6.75
CA SER A 50 17.47 -1.49 -6.83
C SER A 50 16.75 -2.28 -7.93
N TYR A 51 15.43 -2.15 -8.02
CA TYR A 51 14.64 -2.81 -9.05
C TYR A 51 15.03 -2.34 -10.46
N HIS A 52 15.08 -1.03 -10.69
CA HIS A 52 15.32 -0.49 -12.04
C HIS A 52 16.79 -0.56 -12.48
N ARG A 53 17.75 -0.40 -11.57
CA ARG A 53 19.17 -0.40 -11.93
C ARG A 53 19.84 -1.76 -11.81
N GLN A 54 19.40 -2.58 -10.86
CA GLN A 54 20.05 -3.84 -10.52
C GLN A 54 19.18 -5.05 -10.86
N GLY A 55 17.89 -4.87 -11.18
CA GLY A 55 16.96 -5.97 -11.40
C GLY A 55 16.64 -6.75 -10.12
N ILE A 56 16.91 -6.18 -8.95
CA ILE A 56 16.71 -6.85 -7.66
C ILE A 56 15.43 -6.34 -7.01
N SER A 57 14.51 -7.27 -6.73
CA SER A 57 13.34 -6.98 -5.90
C SER A 57 13.62 -7.35 -4.45
N HIS A 58 13.60 -6.35 -3.55
CA HIS A 58 13.82 -6.57 -2.12
C HIS A 58 12.56 -7.00 -1.37
N ILE A 59 11.38 -6.77 -1.94
CA ILE A 59 10.08 -7.08 -1.35
C ILE A 59 9.12 -7.55 -2.45
N PRO A 60 8.12 -8.42 -2.15
CA PRO A 60 7.07 -8.75 -3.10
C PRO A 60 6.26 -7.53 -3.56
N ASP A 61 5.74 -7.59 -4.79
CA ASP A 61 4.95 -6.51 -5.41
C ASP A 61 3.77 -6.07 -4.54
N GLU A 62 3.09 -7.01 -3.88
CA GLU A 62 1.96 -6.70 -2.99
C GLU A 62 2.38 -5.80 -1.81
N LEU A 63 3.56 -6.01 -1.23
CA LEU A 63 4.06 -5.16 -0.14
C LEU A 63 4.43 -3.77 -0.64
N TYR A 64 4.98 -3.70 -1.84
CA TYR A 64 5.28 -2.43 -2.47
C TYR A 64 4.01 -1.64 -2.79
N ASP A 65 2.95 -2.29 -3.29
CA ASP A 65 1.65 -1.68 -3.54
C ASP A 65 0.98 -1.20 -2.24
N GLN A 66 1.06 -1.98 -1.16
CA GLN A 66 0.60 -1.56 0.16
C GLN A 66 1.37 -0.33 0.67
N ALA A 67 2.70 -0.30 0.50
CA ALA A 67 3.52 0.86 0.86
C ALA A 67 3.10 2.11 0.06
N ARG A 68 2.83 1.95 -1.24
CA ARG A 68 2.34 3.03 -2.10
C ARG A 68 0.97 3.54 -1.66
N GLN A 69 0.03 2.65 -1.37
CA GLN A 69 -1.29 3.02 -0.85
C GLN A 69 -1.19 3.77 0.48
N LYS A 70 -0.35 3.28 1.40
CA LYS A 70 -0.07 3.91 2.69
C LYS A 70 0.52 5.31 2.54
N LEU A 71 1.48 5.50 1.62
CA LEU A 71 2.06 6.81 1.34
C LEU A 71 1.02 7.79 0.80
N ASN A 72 0.15 7.34 -0.11
CA ASN A 72 -0.94 8.16 -0.66
C ASN A 72 -1.95 8.57 0.42
N LEU A 73 -2.33 7.64 1.29
CA LEU A 73 -3.19 7.91 2.45
C LEU A 73 -2.55 8.97 3.37
N TRP A 74 -1.30 8.81 3.74
CA TRP A 74 -0.66 9.76 4.64
C TRP A 74 -0.51 11.16 4.01
N ARG A 75 -0.23 11.24 2.71
CA ARG A 75 -0.22 12.52 1.99
C ARG A 75 -1.58 13.20 1.99
N SER A 76 -2.67 12.44 1.81
CA SER A 76 -4.03 13.00 1.88
C SER A 76 -4.40 13.44 3.30
N CYS A 77 -4.03 12.65 4.32
CA CYS A 77 -4.29 12.95 5.73
C CYS A 77 -3.60 14.21 6.24
N PHE A 78 -2.35 14.45 5.82
CA PHE A 78 -1.51 15.50 6.41
C PHE A 78 -1.22 16.68 5.46
N ALA A 79 -1.88 16.72 4.29
CA ALA A 79 -1.68 17.72 3.24
C ALA A 79 -0.20 17.98 2.90
N VAL A 80 0.62 16.92 2.92
CA VAL A 80 2.05 17.02 2.56
C VAL A 80 2.13 17.00 1.03
N PRO A 81 2.60 18.07 0.37
CA PRO A 81 2.67 18.10 -1.08
C PRO A 81 3.59 17.00 -1.60
N PRO A 82 3.23 16.31 -2.70
CA PRO A 82 4.08 15.27 -3.27
C PRO A 82 5.43 15.86 -3.72
N PRO A 83 6.51 15.06 -3.70
CA PRO A 83 7.78 15.46 -4.28
C PRO A 83 7.56 15.79 -5.76
N ARG A 84 8.21 16.85 -6.23
CA ARG A 84 8.14 17.23 -7.65
C ARG A 84 8.69 16.07 -8.49
N PRO A 85 8.04 15.71 -9.61
CA PRO A 85 8.60 14.73 -10.53
C PRO A 85 9.98 15.21 -11.01
N ILE A 86 10.97 14.32 -10.99
CA ILE A 86 12.25 14.57 -11.65
C ILE A 86 11.97 14.43 -13.15
N ARG A 87 12.18 15.51 -13.90
CA ARG A 87 12.14 15.53 -15.37
C ARG A 87 13.40 14.88 -15.91
#